data_AF-A0A379W6E5-F1
#
_entry.id   AF-A0A379W6E5-F1
#
_cell.length_a   1.000
_cell.length_b   1.000
_cell.length_c   1.000
_cell.angle_alpha   90.00
_cell.angle_beta   90.00
_cell.angle_gamma   90.00
#
_symmetry.space_group_name_H-M   'P 1'
#
loop_
_entity.id
_entity.type
_entity.pdbx_description
1 polymer ?
#
loop_
_entity_poly.entity_id
_entity_poly.type
_entity_poly.pdbx_seq_one_letter_code
_entity_poly.pdbx_strand_id
1 'polypeptide(L)' 'MFDFKTKLELQISGLGCGYLPRYLAQRFLESGALIEKKVVAQIVYEPVWVGWNEQTAGLASGWWRDEI' A
#
# COMPACT_ATOMS: atom_id res chain seq x y z
N MET A 1 1.64 1.56 17.68
CA MET A 1 0.63 1.52 16.61
C MET A 1 1.37 1.85 15.33
N PHE A 2 1.76 0.84 14.54
CA PHE A 2 2.71 1.00 13.42
C PHE A 2 2.20 0.38 12.11
N ASP A 3 0.91 0.12 12.00
CA ASP A 3 0.29 -0.39 10.77
C ASP A 3 -0.21 0.75 9.86
N PHE A 4 -0.35 0.46 8.57
CA PHE A 4 -0.81 1.43 7.59
C PHE A 4 -2.27 1.86 7.76
N LYS A 5 -3.13 1.00 8.33
CA LYS A 5 -4.53 1.33 8.54
C LYS A 5 -4.65 2.49 9.53
N THR A 6 -3.98 2.37 10.68
CA THR A 6 -3.92 3.46 11.67
C THR A 6 -3.36 4.74 11.04
N LYS A 7 -2.25 4.65 10.29
CA LYS A 7 -1.62 5.83 9.69
C LYS A 7 -2.56 6.55 8.73
N LEU A 8 -3.32 5.81 7.94
CA LEU A 8 -4.33 6.33 7.03
C LEU A 8 -5.46 7.04 7.78
N GLU A 9 -6.00 6.43 8.84
CA GLU A 9 -7.07 7.01 9.66
C GLU A 9 -6.65 8.34 10.32
N LEU A 10 -5.41 8.41 10.82
CA LEU A 10 -4.85 9.64 11.39
C LEU A 10 -4.71 10.76 10.35
N GLN A 11 -4.27 10.45 9.12
CA GLN A 11 -4.13 11.44 8.06
C GLN A 11 -5.49 11.97 7.59
N ILE A 12 -6.47 11.08 7.41
CA ILE A 12 -7.84 11.48 7.04
C ILE A 12 -8.46 12.38 8.13
N SER A 13 -8.17 12.09 9.41
CA SER A 13 -8.64 12.88 10.54
C SER A 13 -7.89 14.20 10.74
N GLY A 14 -6.90 14.51 9.90
CA GLY A 14 -6.09 15.73 10.03
C GLY A 14 -5.10 15.71 11.20
N LEU A 15 -4.87 14.56 11.81
CA LEU A 15 -4.01 14.40 12.99
C LEU A 15 -2.54 14.13 12.62
N GLY A 16 -2.21 14.10 11.32
CA GLY A 16 -0.85 13.91 10.86
C GLY A 16 -0.70 13.97 9.34
N CYS A 17 0.54 13.82 8.89
CA CYS A 17 0.91 13.71 7.48
C CYS A 17 2.06 12.71 7.30
N GLY A 18 2.33 12.29 6.07
CA GLY A 18 3.48 11.44 5.73
C GLY A 18 3.17 10.46 4.59
N TYR A 19 4.14 9.62 4.26
CA TYR A 19 4.03 8.68 3.14
C TYR A 19 2.96 7.61 3.35
N LEU A 20 2.16 7.37 2.31
CA LEU A 20 1.20 6.28 2.19
C LEU A 20 1.38 5.58 0.83
N PRO A 21 1.27 4.24 0.77
CA PRO A 21 1.16 3.52 -0.49
C PRO A 21 -0.02 4.04 -1.32
N ARG A 22 0.20 4.21 -2.64
CA ARG A 22 -0.80 4.80 -3.55
C ARG A 22 -2.14 4.09 -3.49
N TYR A 23 -2.13 2.76 -3.52
CA TYR A 23 -3.33 1.94 -3.54
C TYR A 23 -4.21 2.11 -2.28
N LEU A 24 -3.64 2.52 -1.15
CA LEU A 24 -4.40 2.81 0.08
C LEU A 24 -4.99 4.22 0.08
N ALA A 25 -4.29 5.19 -0.52
CA ALA A 25 -4.66 6.59 -0.51
C ALA A 25 -5.59 6.99 -1.68
N GLN A 26 -5.58 6.23 -2.78
CA GLN A 26 -6.19 6.61 -4.06
C GLN A 26 -7.64 7.12 -3.92
N ARG A 27 -8.51 6.33 -3.29
CA ARG A 27 -9.94 6.69 -3.11
C ARG A 27 -10.15 7.99 -2.31
N PHE A 28 -9.22 8.33 -1.41
CA PHE A 28 -9.31 9.53 -0.57
C PHE A 28 -8.70 10.75 -1.25
N LEU A 29 -7.76 10.55 -2.16
CA LEU A 29 -7.30 11.60 -3.06
C LEU A 29 -8.41 11.99 -4.04
N GLU A 30 -9.13 10.99 -4.58
CA GLU A 30 -10.25 11.20 -5.50
C GLU A 30 -11.43 11.91 -4.83
N SER A 31 -11.74 11.59 -3.58
CA SER A 31 -12.80 12.27 -2.83
C SER A 31 -12.39 13.64 -2.28
N GLY A 32 -11.09 13.99 -2.35
CA GLY A 32 -10.54 15.21 -1.75
C GLY A 32 -10.35 15.15 -0.23
N ALA A 33 -10.59 14.00 0.41
CA ALA A 33 -10.33 13.79 1.83
C ALA A 33 -8.82 13.81 2.17
N LEU A 34 -7.97 13.48 1.19
CA LEU A 34 -6.52 13.64 1.26
C LEU A 34 -6.02 14.50 0.09
N ILE A 35 -4.88 15.14 0.30
CA ILE A 35 -4.19 15.93 -0.73
C ILE A 35 -2.75 15.43 -0.85
N GLU A 36 -2.33 15.04 -2.04
CA GLU A 36 -0.94 14.67 -2.32
C GLU A 36 -0.02 15.90 -2.26
N LYS A 37 1.16 15.73 -1.64
CA LYS A 37 2.20 16.76 -1.56
C LYS A 37 3.45 16.28 -2.29
N LYS A 38 3.98 17.13 -3.18
CA LYS A 38 5.28 16.92 -3.81
C LYS A 38 6.38 17.14 -2.77
N VAL A 39 7.32 16.22 -2.71
CA VAL A 39 8.43 16.23 -1.75
C VAL A 39 9.75 16.11 -2.50
N VAL A 40 10.82 16.67 -1.94
CA VAL A 40 12.17 16.62 -2.53
C VAL A 40 12.66 15.17 -2.65
N ALA A 41 12.38 14.35 -1.64
CA ALA A 41 12.75 12.93 -1.59
C ALA A 41 11.57 12.02 -1.96
N GLN A 42 11.09 12.14 -3.20
CA GLN A 42 9.95 11.34 -3.65
C GLN A 42 10.36 9.88 -3.91
N ILE A 43 9.69 8.95 -3.23
CA ILE A 43 9.79 7.53 -3.52
C ILE A 43 8.77 7.21 -4.61
N VAL A 44 9.26 6.97 -5.83
CA VAL A 44 8.41 6.74 -7.01
C VAL A 44 7.87 5.31 -7.04
N TYR A 45 8.67 4.36 -6.55
CA TYR A 45 8.33 2.94 -6.53
C TYR A 45 9.09 2.25 -5.40
N GLU A 46 8.39 1.38 -4.67
CA GLU A 46 8.99 0.44 -3.72
C GLU A 46 8.73 -0.98 -4.23
N PRO A 47 9.78 -1.79 -4.44
CA PRO A 47 9.59 -3.18 -4.85
C PRO A 47 8.91 -3.98 -3.74
N VAL A 48 7.98 -4.83 -4.13
CA VAL A 48 7.30 -5.78 -3.25
C VAL A 48 7.50 -7.19 -3.79
N TRP A 49 7.59 -8.16 -2.88
CA TRP A 49 7.78 -9.56 -3.22
C TRP A 49 6.69 -10.42 -2.60
N VAL A 50 6.24 -11.41 -3.34
CA VAL A 50 5.33 -12.45 -2.87
C VAL A 50 6.16 -13.68 -2.57
N GLY A 51 6.16 -14.14 -1.32
CA GLY A 51 6.84 -15.36 -0.90
C GLY A 51 5.87 -16.52 -0.79
N TRP A 52 6.29 -17.71 -1.23
CA TRP A 52 5.58 -18.96 -1.01
C TRP A 52 6.56 -20.06 -0.57
N ASN A 53 6.04 -21.10 0.08
CA ASN A 53 6.83 -22.27 0.45
C ASN A 53 6.83 -23.27 -0.71
N GLU A 54 8.00 -23.53 -1.30
CA GLU A 54 8.16 -24.47 -2.41
C GLU A 54 7.79 -25.91 -2.03
N GLN A 55 7.96 -26.30 -0.77
CA GLN A 55 7.65 -27.65 -0.30
C GLN A 55 6.13 -27.92 -0.27
N THR A 56 5.31 -26.87 -0.27
CA THR A 56 3.85 -26.97 -0.21
C THR A 56 3.16 -26.35 -1.43
N ALA A 57 3.92 -26.00 -2.48
CA ALA A 57 3.41 -25.35 -3.68
C ALA A 57 2.72 -26.36 -4.61
N GLY A 58 1.44 -26.67 -4.33
CA GLY A 58 0.60 -27.50 -5.19
C GLY A 58 0.04 -26.73 -6.41
N LEU A 59 -0.75 -27.42 -7.23
CA LEU A 59 -1.34 -26.86 -8.47
C LEU A 59 -2.13 -25.57 -8.24
N ALA A 60 -2.86 -25.46 -7.13
CA ALA A 60 -3.60 -24.24 -6.78
C ALA A 60 -2.67 -23.05 -6.49
N SER A 61 -1.53 -23.29 -5.84
CA SER A 61 -0.53 -22.26 -5.59
C SER A 61 0.18 -21.83 -6.87
N GLY A 62 0.39 -22.76 -7.81
CA GLY A 62 0.92 -22.47 -9.14
C GLY A 62 -0.04 -21.57 -9.93
N TRP A 63 -1.30 -22.00 -10.07
CA TRP A 63 -2.34 -21.21 -10.73
C TRP A 63 -2.46 -19.80 -10.15
N TRP A 64 -2.52 -19.66 -8.83
CA TRP A 64 -2.66 -18.34 -8.20
C TRP A 64 -1.48 -17.39 -8.50
N ARG A 65 -0.26 -17.93 -8.60
CA ARG A 65 0.94 -17.14 -8.95
C ARG A 65 0.93 -16.66 -10.40
N ASP A 66 0.25 -17.37 -11.29
CA ASP A 66 0.17 -17.02 -12.70
C ASP A 66 -0.94 -16.00 -12.97
N GLU A 67 -1.94 -15.88 -12.09
CA GLU A 67 -3.12 -15.00 -12.22
C GLU A 67 -3.08 -13.71 -11.39
N ILE A 68 -2.06 -13.51 -10.54
CA ILE A 68 -1.90 -12.32 -9.68
C ILE A 68 -1.35 -11.09 -10.41
#